data_AF-A0A7D7BUV5-F1
#
_entry.id   AF-A0A7D7BUV5-F1
#
_cell.length_a   1.000
_cell.length_b   1.000
_cell.length_c   1.000
_cell.angle_alpha   90.00
_cell.angle_beta   90.00
_cell.angle_gamma   90.00
#
_symmetry.space_group_name_H-M   'P 1'
#
loop_
_entity.id
_entity.type
_entity.pdbx_description
1 polymer ?
#
loop_
_entity_poly.entity_id
_entity_poly.type
_entity_poly.pdbx_seq_one_letter_code
_entity_poly.pdbx_strand_id
1 'polypeptide(L)'
;MKKKEIIQELKRYGYSRVNIDTDRRTSKTFYTYRGGIHINGTENLSFHIVPPPESFGLGRFAICATRNGESSQLGTDHAPFFFQRLFSFIKGERTEHEMVDEICNN
;
A
#
# COMPACT_ATOMS: atom_id res chain seq x y z
N MET A 1 9.59 -11.75 -2.25
CA MET A 1 8.57 -12.08 -1.23
C MET A 1 7.34 -12.64 -1.92
N LYS A 2 6.80 -13.75 -1.42
CA LYS A 2 5.58 -14.39 -1.91
C LYS A 2 4.35 -13.71 -1.30
N LYS A 3 3.21 -13.73 -2.01
CA LYS A 3 1.92 -13.17 -1.56
C LYS A 3 1.52 -13.64 -0.16
N LYS A 4 1.75 -14.93 0.16
CA LYS A 4 1.44 -15.51 1.48
C LYS A 4 2.23 -14.84 2.61
N GLU A 5 3.51 -14.53 2.37
CA GLU A 5 4.38 -13.88 3.37
C GLU A 5 3.93 -12.45 3.64
N ILE A 6 3.56 -11.69 2.60
CA ILE A 6 3.00 -10.34 2.73
C ILE A 6 1.74 -10.37 3.59
N ILE A 7 0.79 -11.27 3.27
CA ILE A 7 -0.48 -11.38 3.99
C ILE A 7 -0.25 -11.80 5.45
N GLN A 8 0.70 -12.68 5.72
CA GLN A 8 1.05 -13.08 7.09
C GLN A 8 1.62 -11.89 7.88
N GLU A 9 2.48 -11.10 7.27
CA GLU A 9 3.06 -9.91 7.92
C GLU A 9 1.99 -8.85 8.19
N LEU A 10 1.09 -8.58 7.24
CA LEU A 10 -0.04 -7.69 7.43
C LEU A 10 -0.90 -8.12 8.62
N LYS A 11 -1.27 -9.40 8.69
CA LYS A 11 -2.05 -9.94 9.83
C LYS A 11 -1.30 -9.83 11.15
N ARG A 12 0.02 -10.07 11.16
CA ARG A 12 0.87 -9.91 12.36
C ARG A 12 0.78 -8.49 12.92
N TYR A 13 0.70 -7.47 12.06
CA TYR A 13 0.56 -6.07 12.45
C TYR A 13 -0.90 -5.57 12.51
N GLY A 14 -1.86 -6.50 12.63
CA GLY A 14 -3.26 -6.17 12.91
C GLY A 14 -4.10 -5.78 11.70
N TYR A 15 -3.63 -6.02 10.48
CA TYR A 15 -4.44 -5.77 9.29
C TYR A 15 -5.48 -6.87 9.07
N SER A 16 -6.71 -6.44 8.76
CA SER A 16 -7.83 -7.34 8.48
C SER A 16 -8.11 -7.45 6.99
N ARG A 17 -8.43 -8.66 6.53
CA ARG A 17 -8.85 -8.85 5.13
C ARG A 17 -10.30 -8.41 4.96
N VAL A 18 -10.59 -7.65 3.91
CA VAL A 18 -11.95 -7.25 3.51
C VAL A 18 -12.28 -7.71 2.09
N ASN A 19 -13.57 -7.71 1.72
CA ASN A 19 -14.01 -7.89 0.35
C ASN A 19 -13.95 -6.54 -0.39
N ILE A 20 -13.42 -6.52 -1.61
CA ILE A 20 -13.35 -5.35 -2.48
C ILE A 20 -14.72 -4.69 -2.67
N ASP A 21 -15.78 -5.47 -2.87
CA ASP A 21 -17.14 -4.94 -3.12
C ASP A 21 -17.70 -4.17 -1.91
N THR A 22 -17.13 -4.42 -0.73
CA THR A 22 -17.52 -3.81 0.53
C THR A 22 -16.43 -2.95 1.13
N ASP A 23 -15.32 -2.73 0.41
CA ASP A 23 -14.18 -2.00 0.95
C ASP A 23 -14.56 -0.53 1.12
N ARG A 24 -14.51 -0.07 2.37
CA ARG A 24 -14.75 1.32 2.75
C ARG A 24 -13.45 2.10 2.93
N ARG A 25 -12.32 1.53 2.49
CA ARG A 25 -10.96 2.07 2.73
C ARG A 25 -10.68 2.28 4.21
N THR A 26 -11.24 1.44 5.06
CA THR A 26 -10.99 1.50 6.50
C THR A 26 -9.51 1.24 6.77
N SER A 27 -8.92 2.00 7.67
CA SER A 27 -7.51 1.84 8.05
C SER A 27 -7.23 0.41 8.53
N LYS A 28 -5.98 -0.02 8.33
CA LYS A 28 -5.53 -1.39 8.65
C LYS A 28 -6.39 -2.48 8.01
N THR A 29 -6.79 -2.29 6.76
CA THR A 29 -7.44 -3.35 5.98
C THR A 29 -6.67 -3.66 4.71
N PHE A 30 -6.95 -4.82 4.12
CA PHE A 30 -6.42 -5.16 2.80
C PHE A 30 -7.39 -6.07 2.04
N TYR A 31 -7.31 -6.04 0.73
CA TYR A 31 -8.03 -6.99 -0.13
C TYR A 31 -7.12 -7.46 -1.27
N THR A 32 -7.60 -8.46 -1.99
CA THR A 32 -6.90 -9.00 -3.16
C THR A 32 -7.82 -8.87 -4.35
N TYR A 33 -7.32 -8.30 -5.44
CA TYR A 33 -8.08 -8.11 -6.67
C TYR A 33 -7.17 -8.38 -7.86
N ARG A 34 -7.67 -9.13 -8.85
CA ARG A 34 -6.94 -9.52 -10.08
C ARG A 34 -5.50 -9.97 -9.83
N GLY A 35 -5.30 -10.80 -8.80
CA GLY A 35 -3.97 -11.30 -8.42
C GLY A 35 -3.15 -10.35 -7.53
N GLY A 36 -3.45 -9.05 -7.54
CA GLY A 36 -2.83 -8.04 -6.69
C GLY A 36 -3.23 -8.08 -5.22
N ILE A 37 -2.62 -7.18 -4.44
CA ILE A 37 -2.91 -6.88 -3.04
C ILE A 37 -3.02 -5.37 -2.90
N HIS A 38 -4.13 -4.92 -2.34
CA HIS A 38 -4.36 -3.51 -2.01
C HIS A 38 -4.43 -3.39 -0.49
N ILE A 39 -3.65 -2.48 0.08
CA ILE A 39 -3.44 -2.35 1.52
C ILE A 39 -3.84 -0.93 1.89
N ASN A 40 -4.88 -0.80 2.71
CA ASN A 40 -5.36 0.46 3.27
C ASN A 40 -4.61 0.70 4.58
N GLY A 41 -3.59 1.57 4.54
CA GLY A 41 -2.81 1.93 5.72
C GLY A 41 -3.63 2.83 6.64
N THR A 42 -3.99 3.99 6.11
CA THR A 42 -4.87 5.00 6.73
C THR A 42 -5.91 5.47 5.71
N GLU A 43 -6.67 6.50 6.05
CA GLU A 43 -7.53 7.18 5.07
C GLU A 43 -6.73 7.89 3.96
N ASN A 44 -5.51 8.36 4.25
CA ASN A 44 -4.69 9.11 3.31
C ASN A 44 -3.53 8.30 2.71
N LEU A 45 -3.29 7.06 3.15
CA LEU A 45 -2.15 6.27 2.71
C LEU A 45 -2.55 4.83 2.36
N SER A 46 -2.21 4.41 1.15
CA SER A 46 -2.41 3.03 0.68
C SER A 46 -1.22 2.50 -0.11
N PHE A 47 -1.09 1.17 -0.14
CA PHE A 47 0.00 0.47 -0.80
C PHE A 47 -0.57 -0.61 -1.73
N HIS A 48 -0.09 -0.65 -2.96
CA HIS A 48 -0.56 -1.58 -3.97
C HIS A 48 0.59 -2.45 -4.49
N ILE A 49 0.30 -3.75 -4.62
CA ILE A 49 1.19 -4.73 -5.25
C ILE A 49 0.38 -5.40 -6.34
N VAL A 50 0.71 -5.13 -7.61
CA VAL A 50 -0.07 -5.59 -8.77
C VAL A 50 0.77 -6.48 -9.67
N PRO A 51 0.16 -7.44 -10.39
CA PRO A 51 0.88 -8.19 -11.41
C PRO A 51 1.26 -7.28 -12.60
N PRO A 52 2.26 -7.65 -13.42
CA PRO A 52 2.72 -6.81 -14.54
C PRO A 52 1.62 -6.28 -15.47
N PRO A 53 0.57 -7.05 -15.85
CA PRO A 53 -0.50 -6.54 -16.72
C PRO A 53 -1.33 -5.42 -16.09
N GLU A 54 -1.39 -5.35 -14.75
CA GLU A 54 -2.17 -4.37 -14.00
C GLU A 54 -1.31 -3.19 -13.51
N SER A 55 -0.04 -3.10 -13.94
CA SER A 55 0.86 -1.99 -13.56
C SER A 55 0.66 -0.73 -14.40
N PHE A 56 0.04 -0.83 -15.58
CA PHE A 56 -0.20 0.27 -16.52
C PHE A 56 1.04 1.14 -16.82
N GLY A 57 2.24 0.53 -16.80
CA GLY A 57 3.51 1.25 -17.03
C GLY A 57 4.02 2.07 -15.85
N LEU A 58 3.32 2.05 -14.70
CA LEU A 58 3.70 2.77 -13.48
C LEU A 58 4.55 1.92 -12.53
N GLY A 59 4.78 0.64 -12.87
CA GLY A 59 5.49 -0.32 -12.02
C GLY A 59 4.55 -1.15 -11.15
N ARG A 60 5.03 -2.33 -10.72
CA ARG A 60 4.20 -3.31 -9.98
C ARG A 60 3.90 -2.92 -8.54
N PHE A 61 4.57 -1.91 -8.03
CA PHE A 61 4.41 -1.43 -6.67
C PHE A 61 4.03 0.04 -6.68
N ALA A 62 3.01 0.41 -5.91
CA ALA A 62 2.61 1.81 -5.80
C ALA A 62 2.32 2.19 -4.35
N ILE A 63 2.69 3.41 -3.99
CA ILE A 63 2.28 4.07 -2.74
C ILE A 63 1.43 5.25 -3.15
N CYS A 64 0.20 5.29 -2.65
CA CYS A 64 -0.74 6.38 -2.92
C CYS A 64 -0.94 7.18 -1.64
N ALA A 65 -0.75 8.49 -1.73
CA ALA A 65 -0.91 9.44 -0.64
C ALA A 65 -2.00 10.47 -1.01
N THR A 66 -2.76 10.93 -0.02
CA THR A 66 -3.69 12.05 -0.19
C THR A 66 -3.34 13.16 0.78
N ARG A 67 -3.20 14.39 0.28
CA ARG A 67 -3.02 15.58 1.11
C ARG A 67 -4.05 16.62 0.69
N ASN A 68 -4.82 17.14 1.65
CA ASN A 68 -5.81 18.19 1.41
C ASN A 68 -6.81 17.85 0.28
N GLY A 69 -7.16 16.57 0.13
CA GLY A 69 -8.05 16.08 -0.92
C GLY A 69 -7.38 15.81 -2.27
N GLU A 70 -6.10 16.17 -2.45
CA GLU A 70 -5.33 15.89 -3.66
C GLU A 70 -4.55 14.57 -3.49
N SER A 71 -4.65 13.69 -4.49
CA SER A 71 -3.95 12.40 -4.48
C SER A 71 -2.68 12.42 -5.31
N SER A 72 -1.60 11.92 -4.73
CA SER A 72 -0.31 11.66 -5.38
C SER A 72 -0.03 10.16 -5.37
N GLN A 73 0.72 9.69 -6.35
CA GLN A 73 1.16 8.30 -6.39
C GLN A 73 2.64 8.18 -6.76
N LEU A 74 3.33 7.25 -6.12
CA LEU A 74 4.68 6.84 -6.46
C LEU A 74 4.69 5.38 -6.90
N GLY A 75 4.84 5.17 -8.20
CA GLY A 75 4.95 3.85 -8.82
C GLY A 75 6.41 3.42 -9.00
N THR A 76 6.70 2.13 -8.83
CA THR A 76 8.05 1.56 -9.02
C THR A 76 8.01 0.06 -9.31
N ASP A 77 9.03 -0.45 -10.00
CA ASP A 77 9.35 -1.88 -10.06
C ASP A 77 10.47 -2.30 -9.09
N HIS A 78 11.07 -1.33 -8.39
CA HIS A 78 12.15 -1.58 -7.44
C HIS A 78 11.60 -2.08 -6.11
N ALA A 79 11.50 -3.41 -5.97
CA ALA A 79 10.90 -4.06 -4.82
C ALA A 79 11.50 -3.66 -3.45
N PRO A 80 12.84 -3.60 -3.25
CA PRO A 80 13.43 -3.14 -1.99
C PRO A 80 12.93 -1.75 -1.53
N PHE A 81 12.85 -0.80 -2.47
CA PHE A 81 12.37 0.56 -2.20
C PHE A 81 10.93 0.56 -1.68
N PHE A 82 10.05 -0.24 -2.29
CA PHE A 82 8.66 -0.36 -1.86
C PHE A 82 8.53 -1.08 -0.51
N PHE A 83 9.16 -2.27 -0.36
CA PHE A 83 8.98 -3.09 0.83
C PHE A 83 9.59 -2.44 2.07
N GLN A 84 10.67 -1.68 1.95
CA GLN A 84 11.22 -0.90 3.06
C GLN A 84 10.18 0.09 3.61
N ARG A 85 9.47 0.81 2.73
CA ARG A 85 8.43 1.78 3.10
C ARG A 85 7.18 1.12 3.67
N LEU A 86 6.69 0.07 3.00
CA LEU A 86 5.55 -0.70 3.50
C LEU A 86 5.85 -1.22 4.92
N PHE A 87 7.01 -1.83 5.12
CA PHE A 87 7.33 -2.45 6.41
C PHE A 87 7.60 -1.47 7.52
N SER A 88 8.34 -0.39 7.26
CA SER A 88 8.53 0.66 8.25
C SER A 88 7.20 1.30 8.66
N PHE A 89 6.29 1.52 7.71
CA PHE A 89 4.95 2.02 8.03
C PHE A 89 4.13 1.02 8.86
N ILE A 90 3.97 -0.24 8.43
CA ILE A 90 3.10 -1.19 9.17
C ILE A 90 3.64 -1.57 10.55
N LYS A 91 4.96 -1.43 10.77
CA LYS A 91 5.62 -1.62 12.07
C LYS A 91 5.50 -0.41 12.99
N GLY A 92 5.03 0.73 12.48
CA GLY A 92 4.99 2.00 13.21
C GLY A 92 6.35 2.70 13.31
N GLU A 93 7.34 2.31 12.50
CA GLU A 93 8.66 2.95 12.41
C GLU A 93 8.61 4.24 11.59
N ARG A 94 7.63 4.39 10.69
CA ARG A 94 7.32 5.63 9.97
C ARG A 94 5.85 6.00 10.11
N THR A 95 5.60 7.28 10.26
CA THR A 95 4.26 7.86 10.40
C THR A 95 3.59 8.07 9.05
N GLU A 96 2.27 8.23 9.07
CA GLU A 96 1.51 8.67 7.89
C GLU A 96 2.02 10.02 7.37
N HIS A 97 2.27 10.98 8.26
CA HIS A 97 2.71 12.32 7.89
C HIS A 97 4.04 12.29 7.11
N GLU A 98 5.06 11.59 7.62
CA GLU A 98 6.35 11.44 6.93
C GLU A 98 6.21 10.77 5.56
N MET A 99 5.30 9.80 5.44
CA MET A 99 5.04 9.11 4.19
C MET A 99 4.33 10.02 3.19
N VAL A 100 3.26 10.70 3.60
CA VAL A 100 2.52 11.64 2.74
C VAL A 100 3.43 12.80 2.30
N ASP A 101 4.28 13.32 3.21
CA ASP A 101 5.32 14.31 2.92
C ASP A 101 6.29 13.87 1.83
N GLU A 102 6.78 12.63 1.91
CA GLU A 102 7.65 12.11 0.88
C GLU A 102 6.95 11.92 -0.47
N ILE A 103 5.72 11.41 -0.50
CA ILE A 103 5.02 11.08 -1.75
C ILE A 103 4.45 12.30 -2.45
N CYS A 104 3.96 13.30 -1.70
CA CYS A 104 3.33 14.48 -2.28
C CYS A 104 4.32 15.61 -2.64
N ASN A 105 5.58 15.55 -2.18
CA ASN A 105 6.58 16.57 -2.46
C ASN A 105 7.67 16.11 -3.46
N ASN A 106 7.54 14.90 -4.02
CA ASN A 106 8.34 14.41 -5.15
C ASN A 106 7.63 14.67 -6.48
#